data_AF-U9STH6-F1
#
_entry.id   AF-U9STH6-F1
#
_cell.length_a   1.000
_cell.length_b   1.000
_cell.length_c   1.000
_cell.angle_alpha   90.00
_cell.angle_beta   90.00
_cell.angle_gamma   90.00
#
_symmetry.space_group_name_H-M   'P 1'
#
loop_
_entity.id
_entity.type
_entity.pdbx_description
1 polymer ?
#
loop_
_entity_poly.entity_id
_entity_poly.type
_entity_poly.pdbx_seq_one_letter_code
_entity_poly.pdbx_strand_id
1 'polypeptide(L)'
;MNTTNVNLIRHIFDFDNTEEKDLLNFQDDLKKVATSFNLNGSIEEKWSFFKNNLLKIKQQHIRSKEIIVNVDRDKTFQHTQLYKDLRYIVYLRRKFKKKLSFEKLALNWKHYNNYLKHLVKRHSIDEVNSTYLLLQHRLSRFLIGQYVKELNEIYDTLFSKFSLEMFNLKNDKIKEAIDKRCADLADNQRRMIDNITENEMKKIFIDRVLIDDEDGNSILVTDENKIKDITKDYFQNAADSKNRTIEDLQEWSDEYEPIRSINELIYNNCLEPITDDEWNIVIKDLPIKKAVGPTGIAYDEIKKALLEFNQLLRNIIDEVLRTQIMPKDWKLANIYLIPKPKP
;
A
#
# COMPACT_ATOMS: atom_id res chain seq x y z
N MET A 1 -0.11 23.44 9.62
CA MET A 1 -1.25 22.85 8.87
C MET A 1 -1.12 21.35 8.99
N ASN A 2 -2.02 20.74 9.76
CA ASN A 2 -2.02 19.31 10.05
C ASN A 2 -2.41 18.54 8.79
N THR A 3 -1.43 17.93 8.12
CA THR A 3 -1.69 16.85 7.17
C THR A 3 -2.07 15.61 7.97
N THR A 4 -3.37 15.46 8.23
CA THR A 4 -3.94 14.16 8.61
C THR A 4 -3.75 13.22 7.43
N ASN A 5 -2.66 12.46 7.45
CA ASN A 5 -2.54 11.25 6.65
C ASN A 5 -3.66 10.32 7.11
N VAL A 6 -4.75 10.28 6.35
CA VAL A 6 -5.77 9.25 6.50
C VAL A 6 -5.08 7.96 6.10
N ASN A 7 -4.70 7.15 7.08
CA ASN A 7 -4.30 5.78 6.81
C ASN A 7 -5.46 5.13 6.06
N LEU A 8 -5.24 4.69 4.82
CA LEU A 8 -6.20 3.89 4.08
C LEU A 8 -6.29 2.53 4.78
N ILE A 9 -7.20 2.41 5.73
CA ILE A 9 -7.51 1.14 6.40
C ILE A 9 -8.28 0.29 5.40
N ARG A 10 -7.69 -0.82 4.98
CA ARG A 10 -8.38 -1.85 4.20
C ARG A 10 -8.75 -3.00 5.13
N HIS A 11 -10.04 -3.33 5.18
CA HIS A 11 -10.52 -4.54 5.85
C HIS A 11 -10.49 -5.69 4.85
N ILE A 12 -9.77 -6.77 5.19
CA ILE A 12 -9.76 -8.01 4.43
C ILE A 12 -10.33 -9.11 5.31
N PHE A 13 -11.39 -9.77 4.83
CA PHE A 13 -11.97 -10.93 5.52
C PHE A 13 -11.06 -12.14 5.36
N ASP A 14 -10.76 -12.80 6.48
CA ASP A 14 -9.81 -13.90 6.55
C ASP A 14 -10.50 -15.17 7.03
N PHE A 15 -11.01 -15.92 6.08
CA PHE A 15 -11.65 -17.19 6.33
C PHE A 15 -10.68 -18.30 6.75
N ASP A 16 -9.38 -18.19 6.45
CA ASP A 16 -8.39 -19.23 6.79
C ASP A 16 -8.04 -19.18 8.29
N ASN A 17 -8.18 -18.00 8.91
CA ASN A 17 -7.91 -17.75 10.33
C ASN A 17 -9.17 -17.45 11.17
N THR A 18 -10.36 -17.75 10.63
CA THR A 18 -11.63 -17.65 11.37
C THR A 18 -11.86 -18.96 12.15
N GLU A 19 -12.37 -18.87 13.38
CA GLU A 19 -12.63 -20.05 14.20
C GLU A 19 -13.69 -20.95 13.56
N GLU A 20 -13.54 -22.27 13.70
CA GLU A 20 -14.45 -23.26 13.11
C GLU A 20 -15.91 -23.03 13.55
N LYS A 21 -16.11 -22.63 14.81
CA LYS A 21 -17.41 -22.28 15.37
C LYS A 21 -18.06 -21.10 14.63
N ASP A 22 -17.30 -20.07 14.31
CA ASP A 22 -17.81 -18.88 13.62
C ASP A 22 -18.09 -19.17 12.14
N LEU A 23 -17.30 -20.04 11.53
CA LEU A 23 -17.56 -20.58 10.19
C LEU A 23 -18.86 -21.40 10.15
N LEU A 24 -19.13 -22.20 11.18
CA LEU A 24 -20.39 -22.94 11.30
C LEU A 24 -21.58 -22.01 11.50
N ASN A 25 -21.44 -20.99 12.37
CA ASN A 25 -22.48 -19.97 12.57
C ASN A 25 -22.78 -19.20 11.27
N PHE A 26 -21.74 -18.87 10.50
CA PHE A 26 -21.88 -18.26 9.17
C PHE A 26 -22.74 -19.13 8.25
N GLN A 27 -22.48 -20.44 8.19
CA GLN A 27 -23.25 -21.36 7.35
C GLN A 27 -24.69 -21.54 7.83
N ASP A 28 -24.89 -21.69 9.14
CA ASP A 28 -26.21 -21.87 9.74
C ASP A 28 -27.12 -20.66 9.54
N ASP A 29 -26.58 -19.45 9.69
CA ASP A 29 -27.35 -18.22 9.48
C ASP A 29 -27.67 -18.00 8.00
N LEU A 30 -26.77 -18.35 7.08
CA LEU A 30 -27.08 -18.36 5.64
C LEU A 30 -28.21 -19.35 5.32
N LYS A 31 -28.20 -20.54 5.94
CA LYS A 31 -29.26 -21.54 5.77
C LYS A 31 -30.61 -21.02 6.26
N LYS A 32 -30.66 -20.39 7.43
CA LYS A 32 -31.89 -19.77 7.97
C LYS A 32 -32.42 -18.66 7.07
N VAL A 33 -31.54 -17.89 6.45
CA VAL A 33 -31.95 -16.85 5.49
C VAL A 33 -32.47 -17.48 4.21
N ALA A 34 -31.85 -18.55 3.72
CA ALA A 34 -32.26 -19.21 2.48
C ALA A 34 -33.71 -19.72 2.53
N THR A 35 -34.19 -20.18 3.68
CA THR A 35 -35.58 -20.65 3.84
C THR A 35 -36.62 -19.52 3.78
N SER A 36 -36.20 -18.27 4.01
CA SER A 36 -37.07 -17.08 3.92
C SER A 36 -37.07 -16.42 2.54
N PHE A 37 -36.34 -16.98 1.57
CA PHE A 37 -36.21 -16.41 0.24
C PHE A 37 -37.52 -16.49 -0.54
N ASN A 38 -38.00 -15.35 -1.04
CA ASN A 38 -39.17 -15.29 -1.91
C ASN A 38 -38.76 -15.38 -3.39
N LEU A 39 -39.20 -16.43 -4.07
CA LEU A 39 -38.93 -16.68 -5.50
C LEU A 39 -39.73 -15.77 -6.45
N ASN A 40 -40.72 -15.02 -5.96
CA ASN A 40 -41.65 -14.24 -6.81
C ASN A 40 -41.22 -12.77 -7.05
N GLY A 41 -40.08 -12.34 -6.49
CA GLY A 41 -39.55 -10.99 -6.71
C GLY A 41 -38.91 -10.80 -8.08
N SER A 42 -38.66 -9.54 -8.45
CA SER A 42 -37.81 -9.20 -9.60
C SER A 42 -36.36 -9.67 -9.38
N ILE A 43 -35.60 -9.82 -10.48
CA ILE A 43 -34.17 -10.19 -10.43
C ILE A 43 -33.37 -9.24 -9.54
N GLU A 44 -33.68 -7.94 -9.57
CA GLU A 44 -32.99 -6.94 -8.75
C GLU A 44 -33.28 -7.10 -7.25
N GLU A 45 -34.52 -7.44 -6.88
CA GLU A 45 -34.90 -7.72 -5.49
C GLU A 45 -34.26 -9.01 -4.99
N LYS A 46 -34.28 -10.06 -5.81
CA LYS A 46 -33.62 -11.35 -5.53
C LYS A 46 -32.11 -11.18 -5.32
N TRP A 47 -31.46 -10.45 -6.23
CA TRP A 47 -30.03 -10.12 -6.13
C TRP A 47 -29.73 -9.27 -4.89
N SER A 48 -30.52 -8.22 -4.64
CA SER A 48 -30.35 -7.36 -3.48
C SER A 48 -30.50 -8.13 -2.18
N PHE A 49 -31.47 -9.03 -2.09
CA PHE A 49 -31.63 -9.93 -0.95
C PHE A 49 -30.40 -10.81 -0.74
N PHE A 50 -29.94 -11.49 -1.80
CA PHE A 50 -28.76 -12.35 -1.74
C PHE A 50 -27.52 -11.57 -1.25
N LYS A 51 -27.21 -10.46 -1.94
CA LYS A 51 -26.06 -9.60 -1.64
C LYS A 51 -26.09 -9.08 -0.21
N ASN A 52 -27.20 -8.48 0.21
CA ASN A 52 -27.28 -7.80 1.50
C ASN A 52 -27.17 -8.79 2.67
N ASN A 53 -27.80 -9.96 2.55
CA ASN A 53 -27.71 -10.98 3.59
C ASN A 53 -26.31 -11.59 3.67
N LEU A 54 -25.69 -11.90 2.53
CA LEU A 54 -24.32 -12.42 2.50
C LEU A 54 -23.34 -11.43 3.14
N LEU A 55 -23.40 -10.15 2.76
CA LEU A 55 -22.52 -9.12 3.32
C LEU A 55 -22.74 -8.91 4.82
N LYS A 56 -23.99 -8.91 5.28
CA LYS A 56 -24.34 -8.75 6.70
C LYS A 56 -23.82 -9.91 7.53
N ILE A 57 -24.10 -11.15 7.13
CA ILE A 57 -23.69 -12.36 7.86
C ILE A 57 -22.15 -12.50 7.84
N LYS A 58 -21.52 -12.17 6.71
CA LYS A 58 -20.06 -12.10 6.60
C LYS A 58 -19.45 -11.15 7.63
N GLN A 59 -19.98 -9.93 7.74
CA GLN A 59 -19.48 -8.93 8.69
C GLN A 59 -19.64 -9.36 10.15
N GLN A 60 -20.62 -10.20 10.46
CA GLN A 60 -20.90 -10.66 11.82
C GLN A 60 -19.97 -11.79 12.27
N HIS A 61 -19.72 -12.76 11.39
CA HIS A 61 -19.06 -14.02 11.77
C HIS A 61 -17.64 -14.16 11.24
N ILE A 62 -17.28 -13.50 10.14
CA ILE A 62 -15.97 -13.69 9.53
C ILE A 62 -14.99 -12.65 10.05
N ARG A 63 -13.85 -13.14 10.55
CA ARG A 63 -12.79 -12.27 11.06
C ARG A 63 -12.27 -11.37 9.95
N SER A 64 -12.21 -10.06 10.21
CA SER A 64 -11.53 -9.11 9.32
C SER A 64 -10.18 -8.70 9.89
N LYS A 65 -9.21 -8.50 9.01
CA LYS A 65 -7.89 -7.94 9.31
C LYS A 65 -7.81 -6.55 8.71
N GLU A 66 -7.38 -5.58 9.53
CA GLU A 66 -7.04 -4.25 9.07
C GLU A 66 -5.59 -4.23 8.57
N ILE A 67 -5.39 -3.86 7.31
CA ILE A 67 -4.05 -3.63 6.78
C ILE A 67 -3.76 -2.13 6.84
N ILE A 68 -2.84 -1.75 7.74
CA ILE A 68 -2.26 -0.42 7.79
C ILE A 68 -1.07 -0.41 6.82
N VAL A 69 -1.17 0.40 5.77
CA VAL A 69 -0.02 0.68 4.90
C VAL A 69 0.94 1.58 5.68
N ASN A 70 1.94 0.98 6.33
CA ASN A 70 2.99 1.73 6.98
C ASN A 70 3.82 2.48 5.93
N VAL A 71 3.76 3.81 5.97
CA VAL A 71 4.79 4.65 5.35
C VAL A 71 6.07 4.41 6.14
N ASP A 72 7.03 3.78 5.48
CA ASP A 72 8.31 3.42 6.05
C ASP A 72 8.96 4.63 6.71
N ARG A 73 9.03 4.62 8.05
CA ARG A 73 9.78 5.61 8.83
C ARG A 73 11.06 4.94 9.28
N ASP A 74 11.88 4.57 8.31
CA ASP A 74 13.23 4.15 8.59
C ASP A 74 13.92 5.34 9.28
N LYS A 75 14.14 5.24 10.60
CA LYS A 75 14.76 6.30 11.40
C LYS A 75 16.21 6.44 10.94
N THR A 76 16.44 7.28 9.94
CA THR A 76 17.81 7.58 9.49
C THR A 76 18.58 8.25 10.63
N PHE A 77 19.87 7.95 10.76
CA PHE A 77 20.75 8.51 11.81
C PHE A 77 20.75 10.06 11.80
N GLN A 78 20.30 10.67 10.71
CA GLN A 78 20.19 12.11 10.53
C GLN A 78 19.34 12.82 11.61
N HIS A 79 18.47 12.08 12.30
CA HIS A 79 17.61 12.62 13.36
C HIS A 79 18.23 12.59 14.77
N THR A 80 19.33 11.85 14.98
CA THR A 80 19.93 11.72 16.31
C THR A 80 20.55 13.03 16.76
N GLN A 81 20.50 13.30 18.07
CA GLN A 81 21.08 14.51 18.63
C GLN A 81 22.60 14.54 18.45
N LEU A 82 23.26 13.38 18.52
CA LEU A 82 24.70 13.24 18.31
C LEU A 82 25.14 13.66 16.90
N TYR A 83 24.36 13.32 15.86
CA TYR A 83 24.64 13.75 14.49
C TYR A 83 24.50 15.27 14.30
N LYS A 84 23.47 15.87 14.92
CA LYS A 84 23.26 17.32 14.89
C LYS A 84 24.43 18.05 15.56
N ASP A 85 24.85 17.54 16.72
CA ASP A 85 25.98 18.07 17.49
C ASP A 85 27.30 17.95 16.69
N LEU A 86 27.53 16.83 16.01
CA LEU A 86 28.69 16.63 15.13
C LEU A 86 28.70 17.57 13.92
N ARG A 87 27.55 17.75 13.26
CA ARG A 87 27.40 18.72 12.16
C ARG A 87 27.66 20.15 12.63
N TYR A 88 27.24 20.49 13.84
CA TYR A 88 27.50 21.80 14.42
C TYR A 88 29.00 22.07 14.61
N ILE A 89 29.78 21.10 15.09
CA ILE A 89 31.25 21.23 15.19
C ILE A 89 31.89 21.38 13.81
N VAL A 90 31.45 20.60 12.82
CA VAL A 90 31.93 20.75 11.42
C VAL A 90 31.60 22.15 10.86
N TYR A 91 30.42 22.67 11.16
CA TYR A 91 30.03 24.02 10.79
C TYR A 91 30.95 25.08 11.42
N LEU A 92 31.23 24.98 12.73
CA LEU A 92 32.17 25.89 13.41
C LEU A 92 33.56 25.81 12.77
N ARG A 93 34.13 24.61 12.59
CA ARG A 93 35.45 24.41 11.95
C ARG A 93 35.55 25.10 10.59
N ARG A 94 34.50 25.04 9.77
CA ARG A 94 34.44 25.72 8.46
C ARG A 94 34.40 27.24 8.59
N LYS A 95 33.70 27.78 9.59
CA LYS A 95 33.59 29.22 9.84
C LYS A 95 34.89 29.82 10.36
N PHE A 96 35.63 29.13 11.23
CA PHE A 96 36.94 29.57 11.73
C PHE A 96 38.02 29.66 10.64
N LYS A 97 37.90 28.87 9.55
CA LYS A 97 38.85 28.86 8.43
C LYS A 97 38.64 30.00 7.41
N LYS A 98 37.43 30.58 7.30
CA LYS A 98 37.11 31.60 6.30
C LYS A 98 37.10 33.01 6.90
N LYS A 99 37.94 33.93 6.40
CA LYS A 99 38.11 35.31 6.93
C LYS A 99 36.78 36.07 7.16
N LEU A 100 35.96 36.24 6.12
CA LEU A 100 34.65 36.92 6.20
C LEU A 100 33.63 36.22 7.11
N SER A 101 33.79 34.91 7.31
CA SER A 101 32.90 34.12 8.17
C SER A 101 33.31 34.18 9.63
N PHE A 102 34.61 34.28 9.91
CA PHE A 102 35.15 34.45 11.26
C PHE A 102 34.73 35.80 11.85
N GLU A 103 34.76 36.88 11.07
CA GLU A 103 34.31 38.21 11.52
C GLU A 103 32.84 38.20 11.96
N LYS A 104 31.95 37.58 11.16
CA LYS A 104 30.52 37.40 11.50
C LYS A 104 30.31 36.47 12.71
N LEU A 105 31.15 35.45 12.86
CA LEU A 105 31.11 34.52 13.98
C LEU A 105 31.58 35.19 15.28
N ALA A 106 32.64 35.99 15.22
CA ALA A 106 33.21 36.72 16.35
C ALA A 106 32.22 37.73 16.95
N LEU A 107 31.45 38.43 16.09
CA LEU A 107 30.39 39.35 16.53
C LEU A 107 29.29 38.64 17.36
N ASN A 108 28.97 37.39 16.99
CA ASN A 108 27.89 36.61 17.60
C ASN A 108 28.40 35.48 18.51
N TRP A 109 29.68 35.51 18.89
CA TRP A 109 30.37 34.38 19.52
C TRP A 109 29.69 33.90 20.80
N LYS A 110 29.10 34.82 21.58
CA LYS A 110 28.37 34.49 22.82
C LYS A 110 27.28 33.41 22.60
N HIS A 111 26.52 33.51 21.51
CA HIS A 111 25.47 32.54 21.19
C HIS A 111 26.04 31.18 20.77
N TYR A 112 27.10 31.19 19.96
CA TYR A 112 27.77 29.95 19.54
C TYR A 112 28.49 29.26 20.71
N ASN A 113 29.18 30.02 21.57
CA ASN A 113 29.86 29.50 22.74
C ASN A 113 28.88 28.89 23.76
N ASN A 114 27.71 29.50 23.97
CA ASN A 114 26.68 28.92 24.85
C ASN A 114 26.22 27.54 24.36
N TYR A 115 25.93 27.39 23.06
CA TYR A 115 25.54 26.09 22.51
C TYR A 115 26.70 25.08 22.59
N LEU A 116 27.93 25.50 22.30
CA LEU A 116 29.12 24.65 22.40
C LEU A 116 29.35 24.16 23.84
N LYS A 117 29.17 25.02 24.86
CA LYS A 117 29.22 24.63 26.28
C LYS A 117 28.16 23.59 26.63
N HIS A 118 26.92 23.78 26.17
CA HIS A 118 25.86 22.78 26.37
C HIS A 118 26.16 21.45 25.68
N LEU A 119 26.76 21.49 24.48
CA LEU A 119 27.16 20.30 23.73
C LEU A 119 28.26 19.53 24.46
N VAL A 120 29.33 20.21 24.88
CA VAL A 120 30.47 19.60 25.61
C VAL A 120 29.98 18.98 26.92
N LYS A 121 29.09 19.67 27.65
CA LYS A 121 28.46 19.16 28.87
C LYS A 121 27.59 17.93 28.61
N ARG A 122 26.79 17.93 27.53
CA ARG A 122 25.89 16.82 27.18
C ARG A 122 26.64 15.54 26.88
N HIS A 123 27.79 15.66 26.22
CA HIS A 123 28.59 14.51 25.79
C HIS A 123 29.69 14.14 26.79
N SER A 124 29.72 14.74 27.98
CA SER A 124 30.75 14.47 29.01
C SER A 124 32.16 14.42 28.42
N ILE A 125 32.53 15.44 27.63
CA ILE A 125 33.89 15.60 27.12
C ILE A 125 34.64 16.39 28.20
N ASP A 126 35.67 15.79 28.79
CA ASP A 126 36.26 16.26 30.05
C ASP A 126 36.82 17.69 30.00
N GLU A 127 36.56 18.37 31.12
CA GLU A 127 36.92 19.73 31.53
C GLU A 127 36.58 20.87 30.55
N VAL A 128 35.31 21.29 30.59
CA VAL A 128 34.79 22.60 30.10
C VAL A 128 35.67 23.79 30.56
N ASN A 129 36.41 23.63 31.67
CA ASN A 129 37.29 24.63 32.26
C ASN A 129 38.73 24.64 31.71
N SER A 130 39.11 23.64 30.90
CA SER A 130 40.48 23.46 30.38
C SER A 130 40.60 23.84 28.90
N THR A 131 39.47 24.09 28.23
CA THR A 131 39.43 24.48 26.81
C THR A 131 39.48 26.01 26.67
N TYR A 132 40.56 26.55 26.11
CA TYR A 132 40.78 27.99 25.95
C TYR A 132 39.65 28.67 25.15
N LEU A 133 39.08 27.98 24.15
CA LEU A 133 37.97 28.43 23.34
C LEU A 133 36.68 28.67 24.15
N LEU A 134 36.38 27.83 25.15
CA LEU A 134 35.15 27.92 25.94
C LEU A 134 35.21 29.07 26.96
N LEU A 135 36.42 29.42 27.41
CA LEU A 135 36.68 30.51 28.35
C LEU A 135 36.68 31.90 27.66
N GLN A 136 36.89 31.97 26.34
CA GLN A 136 36.98 33.24 25.65
C GLN A 136 35.62 33.90 25.41
N HIS A 137 35.50 35.15 25.89
CA HIS A 137 34.35 36.02 25.64
C HIS A 137 34.43 36.73 24.28
N ARG A 138 35.63 36.97 23.76
CA ARG A 138 35.88 37.56 22.43
C ARG A 138 36.94 36.74 21.70
N LEU A 139 36.71 36.47 20.42
CA LEU A 139 37.66 35.70 19.61
C LEU A 139 38.76 36.58 19.05
N SER A 140 40.01 36.15 19.20
CA SER A 140 41.17 36.78 18.58
C SER A 140 41.55 36.08 17.28
N ARG A 141 41.86 36.87 16.24
CA ARG A 141 42.29 36.32 14.95
C ARG A 141 43.67 35.63 15.03
N PHE A 142 44.51 36.04 15.98
CA PHE A 142 45.84 35.47 16.20
C PHE A 142 45.77 34.05 16.79
N LEU A 143 44.66 33.66 17.40
CA LEU A 143 44.49 32.39 18.12
C LEU A 143 43.64 31.37 17.35
N ILE A 144 43.31 31.64 16.08
CA ILE A 144 42.51 30.75 15.23
C ILE A 144 43.11 29.34 15.17
N GLY A 145 44.44 29.22 15.09
CA GLY A 145 45.11 27.92 15.09
C GLY A 145 44.80 27.07 16.34
N GLN A 146 44.85 27.71 17.51
CA GLN A 146 44.52 27.07 18.79
C GLN A 146 43.04 26.70 18.88
N TYR A 147 42.13 27.60 18.47
CA TYR A 147 40.68 27.33 18.45
C TYR A 147 40.31 26.16 17.54
N VAL A 148 40.96 26.06 16.37
CA VAL A 148 40.72 24.95 15.43
C VAL A 148 41.26 23.64 15.99
N LYS A 149 42.39 23.66 16.71
CA LYS A 149 42.94 22.47 17.37
C LYS A 149 41.97 21.91 18.40
N GLU A 150 41.46 22.76 19.29
CA GLU A 150 40.48 22.36 20.32
C GLU A 150 39.16 21.86 19.71
N LEU A 151 38.69 22.51 18.63
CA LEU A 151 37.51 22.00 17.89
C LEU A 151 37.76 20.66 17.21
N ASN A 152 39.00 20.33 16.83
CA ASN A 152 39.34 19.02 16.31
C ASN A 152 39.32 17.96 17.42
N GLU A 153 39.89 18.25 18.59
CA GLU A 153 39.88 17.32 19.74
C GLU A 153 38.43 16.99 20.20
N ILE A 154 37.56 18.01 20.26
CA ILE A 154 36.12 17.83 20.51
C ILE A 154 35.48 16.99 19.40
N TYR A 155 35.83 17.27 18.13
CA TYR A 155 35.30 16.52 16.99
C TYR A 155 35.69 15.04 17.04
N ASP A 156 36.97 14.73 17.31
CA ASP A 156 37.49 13.37 17.32
C ASP A 156 36.84 12.53 18.44
N THR A 157 36.61 13.15 19.60
CA THR A 157 35.90 12.51 20.71
C THR A 157 34.44 12.22 20.36
N LEU A 158 33.72 13.20 19.79
CA LEU A 158 32.34 13.02 19.35
C LEU A 158 32.21 12.02 18.21
N PHE A 159 33.13 12.05 17.26
CA PHE A 159 33.17 11.14 16.13
C PHE A 159 33.42 9.71 16.59
N SER A 160 34.28 9.49 17.58
CA SER A 160 34.50 8.16 18.17
C SER A 160 33.23 7.62 18.83
N LYS A 161 32.52 8.44 19.62
CA LYS A 161 31.22 8.07 20.22
C LYS A 161 30.17 7.77 19.14
N PHE A 162 30.10 8.61 18.11
CA PHE A 162 29.20 8.44 16.98
C PHE A 162 29.49 7.16 16.19
N SER A 163 30.76 6.87 15.94
CA SER A 163 31.19 5.66 15.24
C SER A 163 30.81 4.41 16.02
N LEU A 164 30.93 4.43 17.36
CA LEU A 164 30.53 3.33 18.22
C LEU A 164 29.00 3.14 18.21
N GLU A 165 28.22 4.22 18.33
CA GLU A 165 26.76 4.15 18.24
C GLU A 165 26.31 3.64 16.87
N MET A 166 26.95 4.09 15.79
CA MET A 166 26.71 3.58 14.44
C MET A 166 27.02 2.10 14.31
N PHE A 167 28.11 1.64 14.90
CA PHE A 167 28.48 0.22 14.89
C PHE A 167 27.45 -0.62 15.65
N ASN A 168 27.02 -0.18 16.83
CA ASN A 168 25.99 -0.88 17.61
C ASN A 168 24.66 -0.94 16.86
N LEU A 169 24.19 0.17 16.29
CA LEU A 169 22.95 0.18 15.49
C LEU A 169 23.04 -0.75 14.28
N LYS A 170 24.19 -0.80 13.60
CA LYS A 170 24.40 -1.76 12.50
C LYS A 170 24.31 -3.19 13.00
N ASN A 171 24.94 -3.51 14.13
CA ASN A 171 24.87 -4.84 14.72
C ASN A 171 23.46 -5.21 15.15
N ASP A 172 22.72 -4.28 15.74
CA ASP A 172 21.33 -4.51 16.13
C ASP A 172 20.45 -4.76 14.90
N LYS A 173 20.63 -3.98 13.83
CA LYS A 173 19.94 -4.23 12.55
C LYS A 173 20.32 -5.58 11.93
N ILE A 174 21.59 -6.00 12.04
CA ILE A 174 22.03 -7.32 11.56
C ILE A 174 21.36 -8.43 12.38
N LYS A 175 21.34 -8.31 13.71
CA LYS A 175 20.66 -9.27 14.59
C LYS A 175 19.17 -9.36 14.29
N GLU A 176 18.49 -8.21 14.17
CA GLU A 176 17.07 -8.15 13.80
C GLU A 176 16.83 -8.82 12.44
N ALA A 177 17.71 -8.59 11.46
CA ALA A 177 17.61 -9.22 10.15
C ALA A 177 17.82 -10.75 10.22
N ILE A 178 18.74 -11.23 11.07
CA ILE A 178 18.97 -12.67 11.29
C ILE A 178 17.75 -13.29 11.95
N ASP A 179 17.25 -12.71 13.04
CA ASP A 179 16.08 -13.22 13.78
C ASP A 179 14.85 -13.28 12.87
N LYS A 180 14.65 -12.24 12.06
CA LYS A 180 13.58 -12.17 11.07
C LYS A 180 13.73 -13.22 9.98
N ARG A 181 14.94 -13.48 9.49
CA ARG A 181 15.21 -14.54 8.50
C ARG A 181 14.96 -15.93 9.08
N CYS A 182 15.29 -16.15 10.36
CA CYS A 182 14.98 -17.39 11.07
C CYS A 182 13.46 -17.58 11.24
N ALA A 183 12.72 -16.51 11.56
CA ALA A 183 11.26 -16.55 11.63
C ALA A 183 10.63 -16.80 10.25
N ASP A 184 11.11 -16.12 9.20
CA ASP A 184 10.63 -16.30 7.82
C ASP A 184 10.82 -17.75 7.33
N LEU A 185 11.78 -18.52 7.86
CA LEU A 185 11.96 -19.94 7.53
C LEU A 185 10.76 -20.81 7.95
N ALA A 186 10.14 -20.49 9.09
CA ALA A 186 8.95 -21.20 9.58
C ALA A 186 7.65 -20.61 9.01
N ASP A 187 7.53 -19.28 9.04
CA ASP A 187 6.24 -18.61 8.84
C ASP A 187 6.06 -18.00 7.44
N ASN A 188 7.15 -17.75 6.69
CA ASN A 188 7.09 -17.03 5.41
C ASN A 188 8.21 -17.43 4.42
N GLN A 189 8.21 -18.71 4.03
CA GLN A 189 9.22 -19.31 3.16
C GLN A 189 9.41 -18.57 1.83
N ARG A 190 8.33 -18.00 1.26
CA ARG A 190 8.40 -17.22 0.02
C ARG A 190 9.31 -16.02 0.16
N ARG A 191 9.15 -15.24 1.23
CA ARG A 191 9.99 -14.07 1.50
C ARG A 191 11.45 -14.45 1.75
N MET A 192 11.69 -15.57 2.42
CA MET A 192 13.05 -16.11 2.59
C MET A 192 13.69 -16.41 1.23
N ILE A 193 12.97 -17.10 0.34
CA ILE A 193 13.44 -17.42 -1.02
C ILE A 193 13.74 -16.14 -1.80
N ASP A 194 12.82 -15.18 -1.80
CA ASP A 194 12.99 -13.90 -2.50
C ASP A 194 14.26 -13.16 -2.00
N ASN A 195 14.50 -13.15 -0.68
CA ASN A 195 15.70 -12.53 -0.09
C ASN A 195 17.00 -13.28 -0.44
N ILE A 196 17.00 -14.61 -0.50
CA ILE A 196 18.19 -15.43 -0.80
C ILE A 196 18.57 -15.35 -2.27
N THR A 197 17.55 -15.36 -3.13
CA THR A 197 17.74 -15.32 -4.58
C THR A 197 18.01 -13.90 -5.08
N GLU A 198 18.09 -12.92 -4.18
CA GLU A 198 18.18 -11.49 -4.50
C GLU A 198 17.12 -11.10 -5.54
N ASN A 199 15.95 -11.75 -5.47
CA ASN A 199 14.90 -11.58 -6.46
C ASN A 199 14.29 -10.20 -6.27
N GLU A 200 14.75 -9.24 -7.07
CA GLU A 200 14.15 -7.93 -7.11
C GLU A 200 12.75 -8.04 -7.68
N MET A 201 11.74 -7.93 -6.80
CA MET A 201 10.38 -7.66 -7.27
C MET A 201 10.38 -6.31 -8.00
N LYS A 202 10.45 -6.36 -9.33
CA LYS A 202 10.34 -5.19 -10.21
C LYS A 202 8.96 -4.57 -10.08
N LYS A 203 8.78 -3.72 -9.08
CA LYS A 203 7.56 -2.96 -8.88
C LYS A 203 7.63 -1.71 -9.75
N ILE A 204 6.72 -1.61 -10.71
CA ILE A 204 6.59 -0.41 -11.53
C ILE A 204 5.84 0.64 -10.72
N PHE A 205 6.47 1.80 -10.54
CA PHE A 205 5.86 2.97 -9.95
C PHE A 205 5.65 4.02 -11.04
N ILE A 206 4.49 4.66 -11.04
CA ILE A 206 4.27 5.86 -11.86
C ILE A 206 4.81 7.03 -11.02
N ASP A 207 6.08 7.39 -11.24
CA ASP A 207 6.79 8.46 -10.53
C ASP A 207 6.80 9.78 -11.31
N ARG A 208 6.43 9.73 -12.60
CA ARG A 208 6.44 10.86 -13.52
C ARG A 208 5.31 10.72 -14.53
N VAL A 209 4.62 11.83 -14.81
CA VAL A 209 3.60 11.92 -15.86
C VAL A 209 3.92 13.13 -16.74
N LEU A 210 3.83 12.96 -18.05
CA LEU A 210 3.90 14.06 -19.02
C LEU A 210 2.47 14.47 -19.36
N ILE A 211 2.17 15.75 -19.25
CA ILE A 211 0.91 16.35 -19.68
C ILE A 211 1.21 17.43 -20.70
N ASP A 212 0.47 17.48 -21.79
CA ASP A 212 0.56 18.58 -22.74
C ASP A 212 -0.33 19.73 -22.27
N ASP A 213 0.23 20.94 -22.21
CA ASP A 213 -0.51 22.18 -21.91
C ASP A 213 -1.39 22.60 -23.08
N GLU A 214 -2.30 23.56 -22.86
CA GLU A 214 -3.17 24.11 -23.91
C GLU A 214 -2.39 24.70 -25.10
N ASP A 215 -1.14 25.11 -24.86
CA ASP A 215 -0.18 25.61 -25.85
C ASP A 215 0.68 24.51 -26.52
N GLY A 216 0.44 23.23 -26.24
CA GLY A 216 1.16 22.09 -26.83
C GLY A 216 2.54 21.82 -26.22
N ASN A 217 2.84 22.38 -25.05
CA ASN A 217 4.09 22.15 -24.34
C ASN A 217 3.95 20.97 -23.35
N SER A 218 4.85 19.98 -23.40
CA SER A 218 4.83 18.86 -22.46
C SER A 218 5.43 19.24 -21.09
N ILE A 219 4.59 19.25 -20.06
CA ILE A 219 4.94 19.49 -18.66
C ILE A 219 5.18 18.15 -17.95
N LEU A 220 6.35 18.00 -17.33
CA LEU A 220 6.68 16.84 -16.49
C LEU A 220 6.21 17.06 -15.05
N VAL A 221 5.24 16.26 -14.61
CA VAL A 221 4.74 16.26 -13.24
C VAL A 221 5.42 15.15 -12.43
N THR A 222 6.05 15.54 -11.32
CA THR A 222 6.75 14.63 -10.38
C THR A 222 6.11 14.60 -8.98
N ASP A 223 5.07 15.40 -8.74
CA ASP A 223 4.38 15.45 -7.43
C ASP A 223 3.44 14.25 -7.26
N GLU A 224 3.58 13.52 -6.15
CA GLU A 224 2.88 12.24 -5.93
C GLU A 224 1.35 12.39 -5.92
N ASN A 225 0.83 13.45 -5.31
CA ASN A 225 -0.63 13.65 -5.21
C ASN A 225 -1.19 14.04 -6.58
N LYS A 226 -0.51 14.97 -7.28
CA LYS A 226 -0.91 15.36 -8.63
C LYS A 226 -0.86 14.18 -9.59
N ILE A 227 0.19 13.35 -9.55
CA ILE A 227 0.30 12.15 -10.38
C ILE A 227 -0.89 11.22 -10.15
N LYS A 228 -1.31 11.01 -8.89
CA LYS A 228 -2.48 10.17 -8.59
C LYS A 228 -3.77 10.73 -9.19
N ASP A 229 -4.00 12.04 -9.06
CA ASP A 229 -5.19 12.70 -9.59
C ASP A 229 -5.22 12.64 -11.13
N ILE A 230 -4.10 12.97 -11.78
CA ILE A 230 -3.94 12.92 -13.24
C ILE A 230 -4.13 11.50 -13.76
N THR A 231 -3.49 10.52 -13.10
CA THR A 231 -3.61 9.10 -13.49
C THR A 231 -5.05 8.63 -13.35
N LYS A 232 -5.72 8.99 -12.25
CA LYS A 232 -7.13 8.65 -12.02
C LYS A 232 -8.01 9.23 -13.13
N ASP A 233 -7.88 10.53 -13.41
CA ASP A 233 -8.69 11.20 -14.43
C ASP A 233 -8.44 10.62 -15.83
N TYR A 234 -7.17 10.46 -16.22
CA TYR A 234 -6.80 9.85 -17.49
C TYR A 234 -7.47 8.50 -17.66
N PHE A 235 -7.36 7.57 -16.70
CA PHE A 235 -7.91 6.22 -16.87
C PHE A 235 -9.43 6.13 -16.69
N GLN A 236 -10.06 7.09 -15.99
CA GLN A 236 -11.52 7.20 -15.99
C GLN A 236 -12.05 7.61 -17.36
N ASN A 237 -11.28 8.42 -18.09
CA ASN A 237 -11.66 8.95 -19.40
C ASN A 237 -10.99 8.21 -20.59
N ALA A 238 -9.97 7.37 -20.35
CA ALA A 238 -9.11 6.79 -21.38
C ALA A 238 -9.86 5.87 -22.36
N ALA A 239 -10.96 5.28 -21.91
CA ALA A 239 -11.78 4.43 -22.77
C ALA A 239 -12.68 5.23 -23.72
N ASP A 240 -12.74 6.57 -23.59
CA ASP A 240 -13.69 7.47 -24.28
C ASP A 240 -15.12 6.89 -24.31
N SER A 241 -15.45 6.08 -23.31
CA SER A 241 -16.64 5.22 -23.34
C SER A 241 -17.84 6.08 -22.99
N LYS A 242 -18.42 6.71 -24.00
CA LYS A 242 -19.76 7.29 -23.89
C LYS A 242 -20.74 6.13 -23.81
N ASN A 243 -21.48 6.06 -22.71
CA ASN A 243 -22.64 5.17 -22.59
C ASN A 243 -23.66 5.59 -23.67
N ARG A 244 -23.54 4.98 -24.84
CA ARG A 244 -24.46 5.15 -25.96
C ARG A 244 -25.37 3.95 -26.03
N THR A 245 -26.65 4.18 -26.23
CA THR A 245 -27.56 3.13 -26.66
C THR A 245 -27.13 2.75 -28.08
N ILE A 246 -26.71 1.50 -28.27
CA ILE A 246 -26.48 0.97 -29.61
C ILE A 246 -27.86 0.59 -30.13
N GLU A 247 -28.44 1.46 -30.95
CA GLU A 247 -29.79 1.25 -31.49
C GLU A 247 -29.80 0.30 -32.68
N ASP A 248 -28.65 0.10 -33.33
CA ASP A 248 -28.55 -0.75 -34.52
C ASP A 248 -27.29 -1.63 -34.50
N LEU A 249 -27.50 -2.94 -34.37
CA LEU A 249 -26.46 -3.98 -34.48
C LEU A 249 -26.49 -4.63 -35.87
N GLN A 250 -27.16 -4.02 -36.84
CA GLN A 250 -27.35 -4.60 -38.17
C GLN A 250 -26.02 -4.93 -38.87
N GLU A 251 -24.97 -4.14 -38.64
CA GLU A 251 -23.60 -4.39 -39.11
C GLU A 251 -23.02 -5.74 -38.65
N TRP A 252 -23.49 -6.28 -37.52
CA TRP A 252 -23.05 -7.55 -36.97
C TRP A 252 -24.00 -8.71 -37.25
N SER A 253 -25.14 -8.48 -37.93
CA SER A 253 -26.15 -9.53 -38.14
C SER A 253 -25.56 -10.76 -38.82
N ASP A 254 -24.75 -10.55 -39.86
CA ASP A 254 -24.09 -11.63 -40.60
C ASP A 254 -23.10 -12.43 -39.73
N GLU A 255 -22.41 -11.78 -38.78
CA GLU A 255 -21.43 -12.42 -37.89
C GLU A 255 -22.11 -13.27 -36.80
N TYR A 256 -23.32 -12.89 -36.40
CA TYR A 256 -24.13 -13.64 -35.45
C TYR A 256 -25.05 -14.68 -36.11
N GLU A 257 -25.04 -14.81 -37.44
CA GLU A 257 -25.77 -15.90 -38.11
C GLU A 257 -25.18 -17.27 -37.75
N PRO A 258 -26.02 -18.30 -37.53
CA PRO A 258 -25.54 -19.65 -37.33
C PRO A 258 -24.67 -20.12 -38.51
N ILE A 259 -23.49 -20.62 -38.20
CA ILE A 259 -22.58 -21.16 -39.22
C ILE A 259 -23.23 -22.40 -39.84
N ARG A 260 -23.56 -22.33 -41.14
CA ARG A 260 -24.31 -23.37 -41.87
C ARG A 260 -23.69 -24.76 -41.83
N SER A 261 -22.37 -24.86 -41.64
CA SER A 261 -21.66 -26.14 -41.54
C SER A 261 -21.75 -26.79 -40.16
N ILE A 262 -22.24 -26.06 -39.15
CA ILE A 262 -22.41 -26.53 -37.78
C ILE A 262 -23.84 -27.05 -37.62
N ASN A 263 -23.98 -28.22 -37.02
CA ASN A 263 -25.29 -28.79 -36.74
C ASN A 263 -25.99 -27.95 -35.66
N GLU A 264 -27.16 -27.40 -35.97
CA GLU A 264 -27.96 -26.58 -35.05
C GLU A 264 -28.30 -27.29 -33.72
N LEU A 265 -28.37 -28.63 -33.73
CA LEU A 265 -28.68 -29.42 -32.54
C LEU A 265 -27.65 -29.25 -31.39
N ILE A 266 -26.44 -28.75 -31.66
CA ILE A 266 -25.44 -28.51 -30.59
C ILE A 266 -25.89 -27.42 -29.60
N TYR A 267 -26.85 -26.56 -29.99
CA TYR A 267 -27.32 -25.46 -29.17
C TYR A 267 -28.57 -25.78 -28.34
N ASN A 268 -29.20 -26.94 -28.57
CA ASN A 268 -30.47 -27.31 -27.92
C ASN A 268 -30.40 -27.24 -26.40
N ASN A 269 -29.24 -27.57 -25.83
CA ASN A 269 -29.07 -27.65 -24.38
C ASN A 269 -28.51 -26.34 -23.79
N CYS A 270 -28.19 -25.32 -24.61
CA CYS A 270 -27.55 -24.09 -24.12
C CYS A 270 -28.45 -23.23 -23.22
N LEU A 271 -29.76 -23.40 -23.31
CA LEU A 271 -30.76 -22.69 -22.50
C LEU A 271 -31.46 -23.61 -21.49
N GLU A 272 -31.00 -24.85 -21.36
CA GLU A 272 -31.46 -25.71 -20.27
C GLU A 272 -31.03 -25.11 -18.92
N PRO A 273 -31.85 -25.25 -17.87
CA PRO A 273 -31.47 -24.80 -16.53
C PRO A 273 -30.16 -25.45 -16.10
N ILE A 274 -29.27 -24.68 -15.48
CA ILE A 274 -28.02 -25.20 -14.92
C ILE A 274 -28.36 -26.37 -14.00
N THR A 275 -27.63 -27.48 -14.06
CA THR A 275 -27.85 -28.64 -13.20
C THR A 275 -27.12 -28.52 -11.86
N ASP A 276 -27.48 -29.34 -10.86
CA ASP A 276 -26.76 -29.37 -9.57
C ASP A 276 -25.29 -29.78 -9.75
N ASP A 277 -25.02 -30.75 -10.63
CA ASP A 277 -23.68 -31.25 -10.87
C ASP A 277 -22.78 -30.20 -11.54
N GLU A 278 -23.28 -29.54 -12.58
CA GLU A 278 -22.57 -28.42 -13.24
C GLU A 278 -22.25 -27.31 -12.25
N TRP A 279 -23.25 -26.93 -11.43
CA TRP A 279 -23.07 -25.89 -10.43
C TRP A 279 -22.01 -26.28 -9.39
N ASN A 280 -22.06 -27.51 -8.88
CA ASN A 280 -21.10 -28.01 -7.90
C ASN A 280 -19.66 -28.02 -8.47
N ILE A 281 -19.50 -28.39 -9.74
CA ILE A 281 -18.20 -28.31 -10.44
C ILE A 281 -17.71 -26.87 -10.49
N VAL A 282 -18.56 -25.93 -10.93
CA VAL A 282 -18.23 -24.50 -11.00
C VAL A 282 -17.80 -23.96 -9.63
N ILE A 283 -18.58 -24.22 -8.58
CA ILE A 283 -18.27 -23.77 -7.21
C ILE A 283 -16.94 -24.35 -6.71
N LYS A 284 -16.67 -25.63 -6.99
CA LYS A 284 -15.41 -26.29 -6.63
C LYS A 284 -14.22 -25.67 -7.34
N ASP A 285 -14.38 -25.28 -8.60
CA ASP A 285 -13.30 -24.75 -9.43
C ASP A 285 -13.11 -23.23 -9.30
N LEU A 286 -13.99 -22.55 -8.55
CA LEU A 286 -13.84 -21.13 -8.27
C LEU A 286 -12.46 -20.81 -7.66
N PRO A 287 -11.73 -19.84 -8.24
CA PRO A 287 -10.42 -19.46 -7.76
C PRO A 287 -10.52 -18.67 -6.45
N ILE A 288 -9.68 -19.05 -5.49
CA ILE A 288 -9.58 -18.44 -4.16
C ILE A 288 -8.65 -17.21 -4.19
N LYS A 289 -8.82 -16.26 -3.27
CA LYS A 289 -7.94 -15.08 -3.08
C LYS A 289 -7.89 -14.14 -4.31
N LYS A 290 -9.01 -14.03 -5.03
CA LYS A 290 -9.17 -13.06 -6.12
C LYS A 290 -9.63 -11.69 -5.60
N ALA A 291 -9.37 -10.67 -6.39
CA ALA A 291 -9.82 -9.31 -6.09
C ALA A 291 -11.35 -9.24 -6.14
N VAL A 292 -11.94 -8.56 -5.16
CA VAL A 292 -13.38 -8.34 -5.07
C VAL A 292 -13.83 -7.22 -6.02
N GLY A 293 -14.96 -7.45 -6.68
CA GLY A 293 -15.65 -6.45 -7.49
C GLY A 293 -16.33 -5.36 -6.64
N PRO A 294 -17.05 -4.42 -7.26
CA PRO A 294 -17.78 -3.35 -6.57
C PRO A 294 -18.80 -3.85 -5.53
N THR A 295 -19.31 -5.06 -5.72
CA THR A 295 -20.25 -5.72 -4.81
C THR A 295 -19.63 -6.10 -3.47
N GLY A 296 -18.30 -6.18 -3.39
CA GLY A 296 -17.58 -6.61 -2.20
C GLY A 296 -17.75 -8.09 -1.85
N ILE A 297 -18.23 -8.92 -2.80
CA ILE A 297 -18.40 -10.38 -2.64
C ILE A 297 -17.21 -11.11 -3.27
N ALA A 298 -16.50 -11.92 -2.48
CA ALA A 298 -15.38 -12.74 -2.92
C ALA A 298 -15.83 -14.15 -3.32
N TYR A 299 -15.09 -14.81 -4.22
CA TYR A 299 -15.34 -16.22 -4.55
C TYR A 299 -15.19 -17.15 -3.35
N ASP A 300 -14.29 -16.82 -2.42
CA ASP A 300 -14.14 -17.51 -1.14
C ASP A 300 -15.45 -17.60 -0.35
N GLU A 301 -16.26 -16.53 -0.39
CA GLU A 301 -17.52 -16.43 0.33
C GLU A 301 -18.58 -17.33 -0.29
N ILE A 302 -18.65 -17.35 -1.63
CA ILE A 302 -19.55 -18.22 -2.39
C ILE A 302 -19.16 -19.69 -2.17
N LYS A 303 -17.86 -20.00 -2.22
CA LYS A 303 -17.35 -21.37 -2.05
C LYS A 303 -17.58 -21.92 -0.64
N LYS A 304 -17.57 -21.05 0.38
CA LYS A 304 -17.78 -21.42 1.80
C LYS A 304 -19.24 -21.30 2.24
N ALA A 305 -20.10 -20.68 1.43
CA ALA A 305 -21.54 -20.66 1.67
C ALA A 305 -22.15 -22.06 1.57
N LEU A 306 -23.20 -22.30 2.35
CA LEU A 306 -23.91 -23.57 2.35
C LEU A 306 -24.69 -23.76 1.02
N LEU A 307 -24.89 -25.01 0.61
CA LEU A 307 -25.51 -25.39 -0.66
C LEU A 307 -26.86 -24.68 -0.89
N GLU A 308 -27.72 -24.64 0.13
CA GLU A 308 -29.05 -24.03 0.06
C GLU A 308 -29.00 -22.53 -0.24
N PHE A 309 -28.01 -21.82 0.29
CA PHE A 309 -27.84 -20.39 0.01
C PHE A 309 -27.23 -20.18 -1.38
N ASN A 310 -26.28 -21.04 -1.79
CA ASN A 310 -25.70 -21.00 -3.13
C ASN A 310 -26.71 -21.34 -4.24
N GLN A 311 -27.71 -22.18 -3.96
CA GLN A 311 -28.81 -22.45 -4.90
C GLN A 311 -29.60 -21.19 -5.23
N LEU A 312 -29.70 -20.21 -4.32
CA LEU A 312 -30.32 -18.92 -4.63
C LEU A 312 -29.56 -18.17 -5.73
N LEU A 313 -28.21 -18.19 -5.67
CA LEU A 313 -27.38 -17.56 -6.69
C LEU A 313 -27.54 -18.25 -8.04
N ARG A 314 -27.57 -19.59 -8.06
CA ARG A 314 -27.84 -20.36 -9.28
C ARG A 314 -29.20 -19.98 -9.88
N ASN A 315 -30.26 -19.96 -9.08
CA ASN A 315 -31.59 -19.61 -9.55
C ASN A 315 -31.65 -18.19 -10.14
N ILE A 316 -30.91 -17.24 -9.54
CA ILE A 316 -30.78 -15.88 -10.10
C ILE A 316 -30.06 -15.93 -11.46
N ILE A 317 -28.98 -16.69 -11.58
CA ILE A 317 -28.23 -16.83 -12.85
C ILE A 317 -29.09 -17.49 -13.93
N ASP A 318 -29.80 -18.58 -13.61
CA ASP A 318 -30.73 -19.25 -14.52
C ASP A 318 -31.81 -18.29 -15.02
N GLU A 319 -32.37 -17.47 -14.11
CA GLU A 319 -33.37 -16.47 -14.47
C GLU A 319 -32.79 -15.36 -15.34
N VAL A 320 -31.56 -14.92 -15.08
CA VAL A 320 -30.83 -13.94 -15.91
C VAL A 320 -30.59 -14.50 -17.31
N LEU A 321 -30.16 -15.76 -17.44
CA LEU A 321 -29.94 -16.40 -18.74
C LEU A 321 -31.23 -16.51 -19.55
N ARG A 322 -32.34 -16.87 -18.89
CA ARG A 322 -33.65 -17.02 -19.52
C ARG A 322 -34.29 -15.69 -19.91
N THR A 323 -34.19 -14.67 -19.05
CA THR A 323 -34.88 -13.37 -19.25
C THR A 323 -34.01 -12.32 -19.92
N GLN A 324 -32.69 -12.54 -19.94
CA GLN A 324 -31.67 -11.58 -20.40
C GLN A 324 -31.64 -10.26 -19.60
N ILE A 325 -32.28 -10.22 -18.43
CA ILE A 325 -32.31 -9.06 -17.54
C ILE A 325 -31.24 -9.24 -16.47
N MET A 326 -30.22 -8.38 -16.47
CA MET A 326 -29.13 -8.42 -15.48
C MET A 326 -29.34 -7.48 -14.30
N PRO A 327 -28.92 -7.88 -13.07
CA PRO A 327 -28.82 -6.97 -11.94
C PRO A 327 -27.96 -5.75 -12.26
N LYS A 328 -28.31 -4.59 -11.70
CA LYS A 328 -27.59 -3.33 -11.96
C LYS A 328 -26.12 -3.40 -11.53
N ASP A 329 -25.84 -4.04 -10.39
CA ASP A 329 -24.48 -4.16 -9.87
C ASP A 329 -23.54 -4.94 -10.80
N TRP A 330 -24.07 -5.92 -11.55
CA TRP A 330 -23.28 -6.77 -12.44
C TRP A 330 -22.77 -6.00 -13.66
N LYS A 331 -23.34 -4.82 -13.92
CA LYS A 331 -22.92 -3.89 -14.97
C LYS A 331 -21.83 -2.93 -14.51
N LEU A 332 -21.40 -3.03 -13.25
CA LEU A 332 -20.37 -2.18 -12.65
C LEU A 332 -19.04 -2.94 -12.55
N ALA A 333 -17.93 -2.25 -12.80
CA ALA A 333 -16.59 -2.81 -12.68
C ALA A 333 -15.64 -1.85 -11.97
N ASN A 334 -14.69 -2.41 -11.21
CA ASN A 334 -13.55 -1.66 -10.69
C ASN A 334 -12.41 -1.71 -11.71
N ILE A 335 -11.85 -0.56 -12.08
CA ILE A 335 -10.68 -0.48 -12.95
C ILE A 335 -9.43 -0.34 -12.09
N TYR A 336 -8.53 -1.33 -12.19
CA TYR A 336 -7.24 -1.32 -11.51
C TYR A 336 -6.11 -1.35 -12.52
N LEU A 337 -5.13 -0.47 -12.34
CA LEU A 337 -3.91 -0.46 -13.15
C LEU A 337 -2.98 -1.56 -12.67
N ILE A 338 -2.68 -2.50 -13.57
CA ILE A 338 -1.69 -3.55 -13.34
C ILE A 338 -0.54 -3.29 -14.30
N PRO A 339 0.50 -2.55 -13.87
CA PRO A 339 1.63 -2.29 -14.74
C PRO A 339 2.37 -3.60 -15.02
N LYS A 340 2.50 -3.97 -16.29
CA LYS A 340 3.21 -5.19 -16.69
C LYS A 340 4.71 -4.93 -16.72
N PRO A 341 5.54 -5.82 -16.13
CA PRO A 341 6.98 -5.75 -16.30
C PRO A 341 7.32 -5.85 -17.79
N LYS A 342 8.20 -4.97 -18.28
CA LYS A 342 8.79 -5.14 -19.61
C LYS A 342 9.71 -6.38 -19.59
N PRO A 343 9.67 -7.22 -20.63
CA PRO A 343 10.53 -8.40 -20.73
C PRO A 343 12.02 -8.05 -20.68
#